data_AF-A0A2D6FCJ8-F1
#
_entry.id   AF-A0A2D6FCJ8-F1
#
_cell.length_a   1.000
_cell.length_b   1.000
_cell.length_c   1.000
_cell.angle_alpha   90.00
_cell.angle_beta   90.00
_cell.angle_gamma   90.00
#
_symmetry.space_group_name_H-M   'P 1'
#
loop_
_entity.id
_entity.type
_entity.pdbx_description
1 polymer ?
#
loop_
_entity_poly.entity_id
_entity_poly.type
_entity_poly.pdbx_seq_one_letter_code
_entity_poly.pdbx_strand_id
1 'polypeptide(L)'
;MEFDIVVLNQFLSNYPDIPWANWKDYVREQMISQGDHWSTAILPGNDIWDCLDKHQINPLHLVQWKPVEDTLYKVSLPDHPHPFDHPL
;
A
#
# COMPACT_ATOMS: atom_id res chain seq x y z
N MET A 1 0.30 -10.57 -11.57
CA MET A 1 0.65 -10.87 -10.18
C MET A 1 -0.38 -10.20 -9.27
N GLU A 2 -0.52 -10.64 -8.03
CA GLU A 2 -1.39 -9.97 -7.05
C GLU A 2 -0.52 -9.33 -5.98
N PHE A 3 -0.88 -8.13 -5.57
CA PHE A 3 -0.18 -7.36 -4.54
C PHE A 3 -1.13 -7.08 -3.40
N ASP A 4 -0.72 -7.45 -2.19
CA ASP A 4 -1.36 -7.03 -0.96
C ASP A 4 -0.82 -5.64 -0.60
N ILE A 5 -1.68 -4.63 -0.64
CA ILE A 5 -1.30 -3.24 -0.45
C ILE A 5 -1.98 -2.67 0.78
N VAL A 6 -1.24 -1.90 1.57
CA VAL A 6 -1.68 -1.35 2.84
C VAL A 6 -1.69 0.15 2.76
N VAL A 7 -2.82 0.78 3.06
CA VAL A 7 -2.99 2.23 3.04
C VAL A 7 -3.56 2.73 4.37
N LEU A 8 -3.41 4.03 4.63
CA LEU A 8 -4.06 4.68 5.77
C LEU A 8 -5.57 4.79 5.52
N ASN A 9 -6.39 4.48 6.54
CA ASN A 9 -7.85 4.51 6.42
C ASN A 9 -8.39 5.89 6.05
N GLN A 10 -7.66 6.96 6.37
CA GLN A 10 -8.04 8.32 6.00
C GLN A 10 -8.18 8.52 4.48
N PHE A 11 -7.52 7.66 3.68
CA PHE A 11 -7.53 7.74 2.22
C PHE A 11 -8.50 6.78 1.54
N LEU A 12 -9.22 5.91 2.27
CA LEU A 12 -10.15 4.95 1.66
C LEU A 12 -11.29 5.63 0.92
N SER A 13 -11.72 6.79 1.42
CA SER A 13 -12.73 7.63 0.75
C SER A 13 -12.30 8.06 -0.65
N ASN A 14 -10.99 8.08 -0.94
CA ASN A 14 -10.46 8.39 -2.27
C ASN A 14 -10.52 7.18 -3.21
N TYR A 15 -10.66 5.97 -2.67
CA TYR A 15 -10.65 4.71 -3.41
C TYR A 15 -11.88 3.84 -3.07
N PRO A 16 -13.11 4.34 -3.30
CA PRO A 16 -14.34 3.65 -2.90
C PRO A 16 -14.62 2.37 -3.71
N ASP A 17 -14.00 2.23 -4.88
CA ASP A 17 -14.16 1.08 -5.77
C ASP A 17 -13.34 -0.14 -5.31
N ILE A 18 -12.42 0.05 -4.36
CA ILE A 18 -11.51 -0.99 -3.90
C ILE A 18 -12.07 -1.64 -2.63
N PRO A 19 -12.18 -2.98 -2.58
CA PRO A 19 -12.66 -3.70 -1.41
C PRO A 19 -11.59 -3.76 -0.33
N TRP A 20 -11.46 -2.68 0.44
CA TRP A 20 -10.53 -2.58 1.56
C TRP A 20 -10.97 -3.46 2.74
N ALA A 21 -10.05 -4.24 3.27
CA ALA A 21 -10.17 -5.02 4.50
C ALA A 21 -9.36 -4.38 5.64
N ASN A 22 -9.76 -4.63 6.88
CA ASN A 22 -9.07 -4.07 8.04
C ASN A 22 -7.70 -4.76 8.25
N TRP A 23 -6.63 -3.97 8.38
CA TRP A 23 -5.25 -4.49 8.49
C TRP A 23 -4.87 -5.02 9.89
N LYS A 24 -5.69 -4.74 10.89
CA LYS A 24 -5.36 -4.81 12.33
C LYS A 24 -4.85 -6.16 12.86
N ASP A 25 -5.06 -7.26 12.15
CA ASP A 25 -4.72 -8.59 12.65
C ASP A 25 -3.27 -9.03 12.41
N TYR A 26 -2.55 -8.47 11.44
CA TYR A 26 -1.23 -9.01 11.06
C TYR A 26 -0.03 -8.34 11.77
N VAL A 27 -0.16 -7.09 12.24
CA VAL A 27 0.98 -6.28 12.73
C VAL A 27 0.77 -5.72 14.15
N ARG A 28 -0.08 -6.37 14.94
CA ARG A 28 -0.38 -5.94 16.32
C ARG A 28 0.83 -5.95 17.25
N GLU A 29 1.89 -6.66 16.90
CA GLU A 29 3.09 -6.78 17.74
C GLU A 29 4.21 -5.78 17.39
N GLN A 30 4.23 -5.16 16.21
CA GLN A 30 5.41 -4.37 15.78
C GLN A 30 5.22 -2.86 15.70
N MET A 31 4.00 -2.31 15.68
CA MET A 31 3.80 -0.87 15.44
C MET A 31 2.87 -0.19 16.46
N ILE A 32 3.34 -0.08 17.70
CA ILE A 32 2.73 0.75 18.75
C ILE A 32 3.26 2.19 18.62
N SER A 33 2.75 3.01 17.70
CA SER A 33 2.99 4.48 17.83
C SER A 33 2.18 5.43 16.94
N GLN A 34 1.42 4.98 15.94
CA GLN A 34 0.65 5.90 15.09
C GLN A 34 -0.72 5.29 14.78
N GLY A 35 -1.67 5.47 15.71
CA GLY A 35 -3.10 5.17 15.59
C GLY A 35 -3.56 4.12 14.56
N ASP A 36 -3.79 2.89 15.02
CA ASP A 36 -4.61 1.73 14.57
C ASP A 36 -5.52 1.77 13.30
N HIS A 37 -5.34 2.65 12.32
CA HIS A 37 -6.30 2.86 11.23
C HIS A 37 -5.68 2.60 9.86
N TRP A 38 -5.27 1.35 9.59
CA TRP A 38 -4.81 0.92 8.27
C TRP A 38 -5.76 -0.12 7.68
N SER A 39 -5.81 -0.15 6.36
CA SER A 39 -6.57 -1.13 5.60
C SER A 39 -5.71 -1.70 4.50
N THR A 40 -6.02 -2.94 4.13
CA THR A 40 -5.39 -3.64 3.02
C THR A 40 -6.36 -3.96 1.91
N ALA A 41 -5.85 -4.07 0.69
CA ALA A 41 -6.56 -4.69 -0.42
C ALA A 41 -5.59 -5.55 -1.23
N ILE A 42 -6.10 -6.65 -1.78
CA ILE A 42 -5.36 -7.46 -2.75
C ILE A 42 -5.77 -6.98 -4.13
N LEU A 43 -4.79 -6.48 -4.89
CA LEU A 43 -5.02 -5.90 -6.21
C LEU A 43 -4.12 -6.56 -7.26
N PRO A 44 -4.65 -6.82 -8.47
CA PRO A 44 -3.88 -7.39 -9.55
C PRO A 44 -3.07 -6.32 -10.30
N GLY A 45 -1.79 -6.61 -10.55
CA GLY A 45 -0.92 -5.77 -11.37
C GLY A 45 0.20 -6.57 -12.01
N ASN A 46 0.87 -5.98 -12.99
CA ASN A 46 2.12 -6.54 -13.52
C ASN A 46 3.26 -6.33 -12.50
N ASP A 47 3.31 -5.13 -11.93
CA ASP A 47 4.26 -4.67 -10.92
C ASP A 47 3.53 -3.81 -9.88
N ILE A 48 4.16 -3.51 -8.74
CA ILE A 48 3.52 -2.65 -7.72
C ILE A 48 3.14 -1.27 -8.28
N TRP A 49 3.97 -0.69 -9.15
CA TRP A 49 3.70 0.62 -9.75
C TRP A 49 2.52 0.57 -10.74
N ASP A 50 2.45 -0.48 -11.55
CA ASP A 50 1.32 -0.73 -12.46
C ASP A 50 0.02 -0.95 -11.68
N CYS A 51 0.10 -1.69 -10.57
CA CYS A 51 -1.03 -1.86 -9.65
C CYS A 51 -1.52 -0.51 -9.10
N LEU A 52 -0.61 0.34 -8.59
CA LEU A 52 -0.98 1.65 -8.07
C LEU A 52 -1.55 2.56 -9.16
N ASP A 53 -0.95 2.62 -10.34
CA ASP A 53 -1.40 3.46 -11.46
C ASP A 53 -2.79 3.04 -11.96
N LYS A 54 -2.99 1.74 -12.19
CA LYS A 54 -4.25 1.17 -12.67
C LYS A 54 -5.41 1.41 -11.71
N HIS A 55 -5.13 1.40 -10.42
CA HIS A 55 -6.11 1.67 -9.36
C HIS A 55 -6.08 3.12 -8.88
N GLN A 56 -5.30 3.99 -9.54
CA GLN A 56 -5.11 5.41 -9.23
C GLN A 56 -4.75 5.68 -7.76
N ILE A 57 -4.03 4.75 -7.14
CA ILE A 57 -3.60 4.84 -5.76
C ILE A 57 -2.35 5.69 -5.70
N ASN A 58 -2.42 6.77 -4.94
CA ASN A 58 -1.26 7.59 -4.69
C ASN A 58 -0.22 6.80 -3.88
N PRO A 59 1.03 6.64 -4.36
CA PRO A 59 2.10 5.93 -3.66
C PRO A 59 2.41 6.55 -2.28
N LEU A 60 2.12 7.82 -2.06
CA LEU A 60 2.28 8.48 -0.75
C LEU A 60 1.26 8.00 0.30
N HIS A 61 0.15 7.40 -0.15
CA HIS A 61 -0.88 6.84 0.72
C HIS A 61 -0.59 5.37 1.07
N LEU A 62 0.32 4.75 0.32
CA LEU A 62 0.78 3.39 0.54
C LEU A 62 1.72 3.39 1.74
N VAL A 63 1.38 2.60 2.75
CA VAL A 63 2.18 2.37 3.96
C VAL A 63 3.13 1.21 3.71
N GLN A 64 2.57 0.11 3.23
CA GLN A 64 3.27 -1.15 2.98
C GLN A 64 2.66 -1.87 1.79
N TRP A 65 3.43 -2.75 1.18
CA TRP A 65 2.94 -3.65 0.14
C TRP A 65 3.75 -4.93 0.11
N LYS A 66 3.18 -6.01 -0.40
CA LYS A 66 3.92 -7.20 -0.80
C LYS A 66 3.24 -7.90 -1.97
N PRO A 67 4.00 -8.61 -2.80
CA PRO A 67 3.40 -9.65 -3.64
C PRO A 67 2.66 -10.65 -2.75
N VAL A 68 1.49 -11.12 -3.17
CA VAL A 68 0.75 -12.17 -2.44
C VAL A 68 1.59 -13.44 -2.31
N GLU A 69 2.39 -13.74 -3.34
CA GLU A 69 3.35 -14.85 -3.38
C GLU A 69 4.54 -14.69 -2.43
N ASP A 70 4.78 -13.47 -1.93
CA ASP A 70 5.87 -13.16 -1.01
C ASP A 70 5.39 -13.13 0.45
N THR A 71 6.29 -13.42 1.38
CA THR A 71 6.00 -13.44 2.82
C THR A 71 6.44 -12.16 3.53
N LEU A 72 7.24 -11.31 2.89
CA LEU A 72 7.81 -10.12 3.50
C LEU A 72 7.15 -8.84 2.98
N TYR A 73 6.66 -8.01 3.91
CA TYR A 73 6.18 -6.67 3.58
C TYR A 73 7.35 -5.74 3.22
N LYS A 74 7.21 -5.07 2.08
CA LYS A 74 8.04 -3.94 1.69
C LYS A 74 7.37 -2.67 2.20
N VAL A 75 8.13 -1.87 2.94
CA VAL A 75 7.66 -0.58 3.43
C VAL A 75 7.81 0.47 2.33
N SER A 76 6.76 1.24 2.12
CA SER A 76 6.82 2.46 1.32
C SER A 76 7.37 3.55 2.23
N LEU A 77 8.68 3.79 2.16
CA LEU A 77 9.27 4.90 2.91
C LEU A 77 8.79 6.23 2.32
N PRO A 78 8.41 7.22 3.15
CA PRO A 78 8.24 8.57 2.66
C PRO A 78 9.62 9.10 2.27
N ASP A 79 9.71 9.73 1.10
CA ASP A 79 10.92 10.35 0.53
C ASP A 79 11.94 9.42 -0.14
N HIS A 80 11.47 8.45 -0.95
CA HIS A 80 12.31 7.99 -2.06
C HIS A 80 11.88 8.73 -3.33
N PRO A 81 12.76 9.50 -4.00
CA PRO A 81 12.48 9.98 -5.35
C PRO A 81 12.06 8.77 -6.18
N HIS A 82 10.93 8.90 -6.88
CA HIS A 82 10.53 7.93 -7.88
C HIS A 82 11.75 7.63 -8.78
N PRO A 83 12.00 6.41 -9.24
CA PRO A 83 13.07 6.15 -10.21
C PRO A 83 12.88 6.91 -11.54
N PHE A 84 11.73 7.58 -11.71
CA PHE A 84 11.42 8.50 -12.81
C PHE A 84 11.48 10.00 -12.42
N ASP A 85 11.80 10.31 -11.17
CA ASP A 85 12.08 11.66 -10.67
C ASP A 85 13.58 11.96 -10.84
N HIS A 86 14.05 11.86 -12.08
CA HIS A 86 15.36 12.41 -12.47
C HIS A 86 15.09 13.71 -13.23
N PRO A 87 15.49 14.88 -12.72
CA PRO A 87 15.53 16.06 -13.55
C PRO A 87 16.61 15.87 -14.64
N LEU A 88 16.20 16.10 -15.89
CA LEU A 88 17.09 16.26 -17.05
C LEU A 88 18.07 17.42 -16.86
#